data_AF-A0A3Q3JXZ5-F1
#
_entry.id   AF-A0A3Q3JXZ5-F1
#
_cell.length_a   1.000
_cell.length_b   1.000
_cell.length_c   1.000
_cell.angle_alpha   90.00
_cell.angle_beta   90.00
_cell.angle_gamma   90.00
#
_symmetry.space_group_name_H-M   'P 1'
#
loop_
_entity.id
_entity.type
_entity.pdbx_description
1 polymer ?
#
loop_
_entity_poly.entity_id
_entity_poly.type
_entity_poly.pdbx_seq_one_letter_code
_entity_poly.pdbx_strand_id
1 'polypeptide(L)'
;MFYKVGIYLHCVGVGPRCVQRIEPTNRRLKPLGCWSRLVSLYSSPQVKFYWNIVFYFAFLLLFAVVLTTDFQATPSAGELLLYICLFSLVCEEVRQVRDGTRMYIKDLWNILDVLSILLFVIGFAFRLTSELFYAGKILLCIDFVVFCLRLMAIFTISRTLGPKIIIVKKMVRGLYTNVPYLIIFGNFPTDIDKIQFDINSCSTNGTDPLKPKCPVLNEDQTPAFPEWLTIIMLCVYFLDADVVFFTFQVVQDNTDIIWKFQRYELIKEYHSRPAAPPPFIILSHLYLVLCRRPIVCKEFKNELDQTEEEELLTWEALMKDRYLLSTQQEQSQSMEGRILDTAQK
;
A
#
# COMPACT_ATOMS: atom_id res chain seq x y z
N MET A 1 36.51 7.79 6.40
CA MET A 1 36.68 6.71 7.37
C MET A 1 35.30 6.10 7.63
N PHE A 2 34.87 5.14 6.83
CA PHE A 2 33.65 4.35 7.06
C PHE A 2 34.06 2.88 7.00
N TYR A 3 33.84 2.20 8.11
CA TYR A 3 34.30 0.86 8.40
C TYR A 3 33.61 -0.19 7.51
N LYS A 4 34.42 -1.08 6.92
CA LYS A 4 34.01 -2.44 6.55
C LYS A 4 33.59 -3.15 7.82
N VAL A 5 32.30 -3.40 8.00
CA VAL A 5 31.82 -4.46 8.91
C VAL A 5 31.34 -5.60 8.01
N GLY A 6 32.26 -6.54 7.79
CA GLY A 6 31.92 -7.84 7.23
C GLY A 6 31.11 -8.62 8.25
N ILE A 7 29.86 -8.88 7.94
CA ILE A 7 29.10 -9.95 8.59
C ILE A 7 29.10 -11.11 7.63
N TYR A 8 30.03 -12.04 7.89
CA TYR A 8 29.93 -13.42 7.42
C TYR A 8 28.64 -14.01 8.01
N LEU A 9 27.63 -14.24 7.17
CA LEU A 9 26.57 -15.18 7.50
C LEU A 9 26.70 -16.39 6.57
N HIS A 10 27.34 -17.41 7.12
CA HIS A 10 27.48 -18.73 6.54
C HIS A 10 26.10 -19.41 6.54
N CYS A 11 25.37 -19.34 5.43
CA CYS A 11 24.21 -20.19 5.19
C CYS A 11 24.60 -21.32 4.23
N VAL A 12 24.88 -22.48 4.84
CA VAL A 12 24.86 -23.80 4.21
C VAL A 12 23.43 -24.05 3.73
N GLY A 13 23.24 -24.28 2.43
CA GLY A 13 21.93 -24.53 1.85
C GLY A 13 22.03 -24.96 0.39
N VAL A 14 21.93 -26.26 0.18
CA VAL A 14 22.01 -26.97 -1.10
C VAL A 14 20.79 -26.63 -1.98
N GLY A 15 21.02 -26.09 -3.18
CA GLY A 15 20.00 -25.84 -4.20
C GLY A 15 20.57 -25.03 -5.39
N PRO A 16 20.12 -25.25 -6.64
CA PRO A 16 20.81 -24.70 -7.81
C PRO A 16 20.50 -23.20 -7.94
N ARG A 17 21.46 -22.36 -7.54
CA ARG A 17 21.43 -20.93 -7.85
C ARG A 17 21.55 -20.76 -9.37
N CYS A 18 20.47 -20.32 -10.01
CA CYS A 18 20.54 -19.76 -11.37
C CYS A 18 21.21 -18.38 -11.29
N VAL A 19 22.54 -18.38 -11.24
CA VAL A 19 23.36 -17.17 -11.39
C VAL A 19 23.39 -16.83 -12.88
N GLN A 20 22.95 -15.63 -13.23
CA GLN A 20 23.01 -15.14 -14.60
C GLN A 20 24.43 -14.57 -14.83
N ARG A 21 25.39 -15.46 -15.12
CA ARG A 21 26.75 -15.08 -15.53
C ARG A 21 26.68 -14.38 -16.89
N ILE A 22 27.07 -13.11 -16.94
CA ILE A 22 27.30 -12.42 -18.21
C ILE A 22 28.74 -12.79 -18.61
N GLU A 23 28.89 -13.70 -19.57
CA GLU A 23 30.16 -13.80 -20.30
C GLU A 23 30.37 -12.48 -21.07
N PRO A 24 31.57 -11.87 -21.03
CA PRO A 24 31.84 -10.60 -21.66
C PRO A 24 31.48 -10.68 -23.14
N THR A 25 30.42 -9.97 -23.49
CA THR A 25 29.80 -10.10 -24.79
C THR A 25 30.54 -9.22 -25.79
N ASN A 26 31.49 -9.81 -26.50
CA ASN A 26 31.73 -9.45 -27.90
C ASN A 26 30.54 -9.93 -28.77
N ARG A 27 29.30 -9.59 -28.37
CA ARG A 27 28.09 -10.06 -29.06
C ARG A 27 27.77 -9.09 -30.19
N ARG A 28 27.98 -9.57 -31.42
CA ARG A 28 27.11 -9.20 -32.53
C ARG A 28 25.66 -9.26 -32.03
N LEU A 29 24.95 -8.13 -32.08
CA LEU A 29 23.54 -8.09 -31.73
C LEU A 29 22.79 -9.11 -32.60
N LYS A 30 22.26 -10.17 -31.98
CA LYS A 30 21.43 -11.14 -32.68
C LYS A 30 20.05 -10.51 -32.93
N PRO A 31 19.53 -10.51 -34.17
CA PRO A 31 18.18 -10.03 -34.42
C PRO A 31 17.16 -10.93 -33.70
N LEU A 32 16.24 -10.34 -32.93
CA LEU A 32 15.20 -11.09 -32.25
C LEU A 32 14.10 -11.52 -33.24
N GLY A 33 13.74 -12.81 -33.21
CA GLY A 33 12.60 -13.35 -33.95
C GLY A 33 11.25 -12.89 -33.41
N CYS A 34 10.18 -13.03 -34.20
CA CYS A 34 8.85 -12.50 -33.89
C CYS A 34 8.25 -13.04 -32.56
N TRP A 35 8.35 -14.35 -32.32
CA TRP A 35 7.90 -14.97 -31.07
C TRP A 35 8.73 -14.55 -29.86
N SER A 36 10.05 -14.42 -30.04
CA SER A 36 10.94 -13.93 -28.98
C SER A 36 10.63 -12.48 -28.61
N ARG A 37 10.29 -11.63 -29.59
CA ARG A 37 9.84 -10.25 -29.35
C ARG A 37 8.55 -10.21 -28.54
N LEU A 38 7.56 -11.02 -28.92
CA LEU A 38 6.27 -11.05 -28.22
C LEU A 38 6.42 -11.56 -26.77
N VAL A 39 7.17 -12.64 -26.57
CA VAL A 39 7.47 -13.15 -25.21
C VAL A 39 8.23 -12.11 -24.40
N SER A 40 9.18 -11.40 -25.00
CA SER A 40 9.92 -10.34 -24.32
C SER A 40 9.03 -9.14 -23.94
N LEU A 41 8.05 -8.80 -24.77
CA LEU A 41 7.08 -7.74 -24.49
C LEU A 41 6.20 -8.09 -23.29
N TYR A 42 5.57 -9.28 -23.29
CA TYR A 42 4.71 -9.73 -22.20
C TYR A 42 5.48 -10.13 -20.93
N SER A 43 6.78 -10.39 -21.03
CA SER A 43 7.65 -10.61 -19.88
C SER A 43 8.05 -9.31 -19.18
N SER A 44 7.84 -8.14 -19.80
CA SER A 44 8.18 -6.85 -19.23
C SER A 44 7.30 -6.54 -18.00
N PRO A 45 7.87 -6.08 -16.87
CA PRO A 45 7.10 -5.76 -15.65
C PRO A 45 5.99 -4.74 -15.87
N GLN A 46 6.18 -3.78 -16.77
CA GLN A 46 5.17 -2.77 -17.08
C GLN A 46 3.93 -3.38 -17.74
N VAL A 47 4.13 -4.28 -18.71
CA VAL A 47 3.02 -4.94 -19.42
C VAL A 47 2.27 -5.86 -18.46
N LYS A 48 3.00 -6.62 -17.62
CA LYS A 48 2.40 -7.43 -16.55
C LYS A 48 1.53 -6.59 -15.61
N PHE A 49 2.00 -5.41 -15.22
CA PHE A 49 1.26 -4.50 -14.34
C PHE A 49 -0.07 -4.05 -14.95
N TYR A 50 -0.08 -3.60 -16.21
CA TYR A 50 -1.30 -3.17 -16.88
C TYR A 50 -2.30 -4.31 -17.06
N TRP A 51 -1.83 -5.50 -17.44
CA TRP A 51 -2.72 -6.66 -17.50
C TRP A 51 -3.28 -7.01 -16.13
N ASN A 52 -2.45 -6.99 -15.07
CA ASN A 52 -2.93 -7.22 -13.71
C ASN A 52 -4.05 -6.24 -13.33
N ILE A 53 -3.90 -4.95 -13.64
CA ILE A 53 -4.97 -3.95 -13.41
C ILE A 53 -6.25 -4.31 -14.17
N VAL A 54 -6.14 -4.58 -15.47
CA VAL A 54 -7.31 -4.87 -16.33
C VAL A 54 -8.06 -6.11 -15.82
N PHE A 55 -7.34 -7.19 -15.50
CA PHE A 55 -7.94 -8.40 -14.95
C PHE A 55 -8.53 -8.18 -13.57
N TYR A 56 -7.92 -7.33 -12.75
CA TYR A 56 -8.44 -7.00 -11.42
C TYR A 56 -9.74 -6.20 -11.50
N PHE A 57 -9.86 -5.24 -12.42
CA PHE A 57 -11.12 -4.53 -12.69
C PHE A 57 -12.21 -5.48 -13.20
N ALA A 58 -11.87 -6.38 -14.12
CA ALA A 58 -12.81 -7.39 -14.61
C ALA A 58 -13.27 -8.34 -13.48
N PHE A 59 -12.36 -8.72 -12.58
CA PHE A 59 -12.66 -9.51 -11.39
C PHE A 59 -13.64 -8.80 -10.45
N LEU A 60 -13.42 -7.52 -10.15
CA LEU A 60 -14.33 -6.74 -9.30
C LEU A 60 -15.70 -6.57 -9.93
N LEU A 61 -15.76 -6.37 -11.25
CA LEU A 61 -17.02 -6.29 -11.97
C LEU A 61 -17.77 -7.62 -11.92
N LEU A 62 -17.08 -8.74 -12.14
CA LEU A 62 -17.66 -10.08 -12.00
C LEU A 62 -18.18 -10.30 -10.57
N PHE A 63 -17.39 -9.95 -9.55
CA PHE A 63 -17.78 -10.06 -8.14
C PHE A 63 -19.05 -9.23 -7.88
N ALA A 64 -19.10 -7.97 -8.31
CA ALA A 64 -20.25 -7.10 -8.14
C ALA A 64 -21.51 -7.67 -8.83
N VAL A 65 -21.39 -8.17 -10.07
CA VAL A 65 -22.51 -8.79 -10.80
C VAL A 65 -23.02 -10.04 -10.08
N VAL A 66 -22.12 -10.93 -9.63
CA VAL A 66 -22.51 -12.16 -8.93
C VAL A 66 -23.20 -11.87 -7.59
N LEU A 67 -22.70 -10.91 -6.80
CA LEU A 67 -23.32 -10.54 -5.51
C LEU A 67 -24.70 -9.90 -5.67
N THR A 68 -24.89 -9.12 -6.73
CA THR A 68 -26.13 -8.36 -6.96
C THR A 68 -27.20 -9.17 -7.70
N THR A 69 -26.80 -10.01 -8.67
CA THR A 69 -27.73 -10.62 -9.64
C THR A 69 -27.87 -12.14 -9.47
N ASP A 70 -26.78 -12.87 -9.19
CA ASP A 70 -26.73 -14.33 -9.37
C ASP A 70 -26.67 -15.15 -8.06
N PHE A 71 -26.99 -14.54 -6.91
CA PHE A 71 -26.90 -15.21 -5.60
C PHE A 71 -28.08 -16.15 -5.34
N GLN A 72 -28.17 -17.24 -6.10
CA GLN A 72 -29.20 -18.27 -6.00
C GLN A 72 -28.77 -19.46 -5.12
N ALA A 73 -29.73 -20.26 -4.64
CA ALA A 73 -29.44 -21.40 -3.75
C ALA A 73 -28.47 -22.41 -4.38
N THR A 74 -28.53 -22.59 -5.71
CA THR A 74 -27.60 -23.38 -6.51
C THR A 74 -26.50 -22.51 -7.13
N PRO A 75 -25.23 -22.92 -7.08
CA PRO A 75 -24.13 -22.12 -7.62
C PRO A 75 -24.24 -21.97 -9.13
N SER A 76 -24.27 -20.73 -9.61
CA SER A 76 -24.21 -20.41 -11.04
C SER A 76 -22.79 -20.58 -11.58
N ALA A 77 -22.64 -20.71 -12.90
CA ALA A 77 -21.31 -20.79 -13.51
C ALA A 77 -20.44 -19.54 -13.22
N GLY A 78 -21.07 -18.37 -13.07
CA GLY A 78 -20.40 -17.12 -12.68
C GLY A 78 -19.91 -17.14 -11.23
N GLU A 79 -20.70 -17.70 -10.32
CA GLU A 79 -20.32 -17.87 -8.90
C GLU A 79 -19.15 -18.88 -8.77
N LEU A 80 -19.18 -19.97 -9.52
CA LEU A 80 -18.07 -20.93 -9.57
C LEU A 80 -16.79 -20.29 -10.13
N LEU A 81 -16.89 -19.51 -11.21
CA LEU A 81 -15.75 -18.78 -11.77
C LEU A 81 -15.17 -17.80 -10.75
N LEU A 82 -16.02 -17.08 -10.02
CA LEU A 82 -15.60 -16.15 -8.98
C LEU A 82 -14.79 -16.86 -7.87
N TYR A 83 -15.24 -18.03 -7.41
CA TYR A 83 -14.51 -18.81 -6.40
C TYR A 83 -13.16 -19.31 -6.90
N ILE A 84 -13.07 -19.73 -8.16
CA ILE A 84 -11.80 -20.11 -8.77
C ILE A 84 -10.85 -18.89 -8.81
N CYS A 85 -11.36 -17.71 -9.19
CA CYS A 85 -10.57 -16.48 -9.20
C CYS A 85 -10.09 -16.07 -7.80
N LEU A 86 -10.97 -16.14 -6.79
CA LEU A 86 -10.63 -15.83 -5.40
C LEU A 86 -9.58 -16.80 -4.86
N PHE A 87 -9.76 -18.10 -5.07
CA PHE A 87 -8.78 -19.11 -4.69
C PHE A 87 -7.42 -18.88 -5.35
N SER A 88 -7.41 -18.43 -6.60
CA SER A 88 -6.20 -18.07 -7.33
C SER A 88 -5.43 -16.92 -6.68
N LEU A 89 -6.15 -15.85 -6.29
CA LEU A 89 -5.57 -14.71 -5.57
C LEU A 89 -5.01 -15.13 -4.20
N VAL A 90 -5.72 -15.99 -3.46
CA VAL A 90 -5.22 -16.54 -2.19
C VAL A 90 -3.89 -17.28 -2.40
N CYS A 91 -3.79 -18.08 -3.46
CA CYS A 91 -2.57 -18.82 -3.78
C CYS A 91 -1.39 -17.87 -4.11
N GLU A 92 -1.64 -16.73 -4.75
CA GLU A 92 -0.63 -15.69 -4.98
C GLU A 92 -0.11 -15.09 -3.67
N GLU A 93 -1.00 -14.69 -2.77
CA GLU A 93 -0.63 -14.10 -1.48
C GLU A 93 0.11 -15.10 -0.59
N VAL A 94 -0.34 -16.36 -0.54
CA VAL A 94 0.34 -17.41 0.22
C VAL A 94 1.78 -17.63 -0.28
N ARG A 95 2.01 -17.56 -1.59
CA ARG A 95 3.37 -17.62 -2.15
C ARG A 95 4.21 -16.43 -1.67
N GLN A 96 3.65 -15.22 -1.71
CA GLN A 96 4.33 -14.00 -1.29
C GLN A 96 4.67 -13.98 0.21
N VAL A 97 3.79 -14.51 1.05
CA VAL A 97 4.02 -14.69 2.49
C VAL A 97 5.16 -15.68 2.75
N ARG A 98 5.19 -16.80 2.02
CA ARG A 98 6.24 -17.83 2.17
C ARG A 98 7.62 -17.30 1.80
N ASP A 99 7.72 -16.44 0.79
CA ASP A 99 8.98 -15.90 0.31
C ASP A 99 9.52 -14.76 1.23
N GLY A 100 8.75 -14.23 2.20
CA GLY A 100 9.19 -13.08 3.01
C GLY A 100 8.39 -12.73 4.28
N THR A 101 8.32 -13.61 5.28
CA THR A 101 7.47 -13.48 6.49
C THR A 101 7.69 -12.23 7.37
N ARG A 102 8.92 -11.76 7.59
CA ARG A 102 9.20 -10.63 8.52
C ARG A 102 9.03 -9.23 7.92
N MET A 103 9.27 -9.08 6.61
CA MET A 103 9.09 -7.79 5.92
C MET A 103 7.63 -7.55 5.52
N TYR A 104 6.89 -8.63 5.23
CA TYR A 104 5.50 -8.58 4.78
C TYR A 104 4.55 -7.96 5.80
N ILE A 105 4.71 -8.29 7.10
CA ILE A 105 3.76 -7.88 8.16
C ILE A 105 3.79 -6.36 8.47
N LYS A 106 4.80 -5.63 8.00
CA LYS A 106 4.93 -4.18 8.28
C LYS A 106 4.07 -3.30 7.37
N ASP A 107 3.60 -3.80 6.24
CA ASP A 107 2.76 -3.02 5.34
C ASP A 107 1.28 -3.18 5.70
N LEU A 108 0.59 -2.05 5.85
CA LEU A 108 -0.85 -2.01 6.12
C LEU A 108 -1.67 -2.67 5.00
N TRP A 109 -1.18 -2.59 3.75
CA TRP A 109 -1.86 -3.21 2.61
C TRP A 109 -1.80 -4.74 2.68
N ASN A 110 -0.68 -5.30 3.13
CA ASN A 110 -0.50 -6.74 3.31
C ASN A 110 -1.38 -7.28 4.45
N ILE A 111 -1.62 -6.48 5.50
CA ILE A 111 -2.55 -6.83 6.58
C ILE A 111 -3.99 -6.89 6.05
N LEU A 112 -4.37 -5.93 5.20
CA LEU A 112 -5.68 -5.89 4.54
C LEU A 112 -5.88 -7.10 3.62
N ASP A 113 -4.84 -7.51 2.89
CA ASP A 113 -4.86 -8.71 2.06
C ASP A 113 -5.04 -9.98 2.92
N VAL A 114 -4.35 -10.12 4.05
CA VAL A 114 -4.56 -11.24 5.00
C VAL A 114 -5.98 -11.25 5.57
N LEU A 115 -6.53 -10.07 5.91
CA LEU A 115 -7.88 -9.94 6.41
C LEU A 115 -8.91 -10.40 5.37
N SER A 116 -8.76 -10.00 4.10
CA SER A 116 -9.64 -10.47 3.01
C SER A 116 -9.60 -11.99 2.83
N ILE A 117 -8.42 -12.61 2.92
CA ILE A 117 -8.30 -14.08 2.84
C ILE A 117 -9.10 -14.77 3.96
N LEU A 118 -9.01 -14.25 5.19
CA LEU A 118 -9.75 -14.80 6.32
C LEU A 118 -11.26 -14.64 6.14
N LEU A 119 -11.71 -13.44 5.74
CA LEU A 119 -13.12 -13.16 5.48
C LEU A 119 -13.68 -14.02 4.34
N PHE A 120 -12.92 -14.22 3.27
CA PHE A 120 -13.28 -15.08 2.15
C PHE A 120 -13.47 -16.54 2.58
N VAL A 121 -12.54 -17.12 3.35
CA VAL A 121 -12.64 -18.51 3.81
C VAL A 121 -13.87 -18.71 4.70
N ILE A 122 -14.14 -17.78 5.61
CA ILE A 122 -15.31 -17.84 6.49
C ILE A 122 -16.60 -17.65 5.68
N GLY A 123 -16.63 -16.68 4.76
CA GLY A 123 -17.78 -16.44 3.87
C GLY A 123 -18.09 -17.64 2.99
N PHE A 124 -17.05 -18.30 2.45
CA PHE A 124 -17.19 -19.53 1.67
C PHE A 124 -17.71 -20.71 2.52
N ALA A 125 -17.20 -20.89 3.74
CA ALA A 125 -17.70 -21.93 4.65
C ALA A 125 -19.18 -21.72 5.02
N PHE A 126 -19.59 -20.46 5.28
CA PHE A 126 -20.98 -20.13 5.57
C PHE A 126 -21.89 -20.30 4.36
N ARG A 127 -21.38 -20.06 3.15
CA ARG A 127 -22.12 -20.32 1.91
C ARG A 127 -22.43 -21.81 1.70
N LEU A 128 -21.52 -22.71 2.10
CA LEU A 128 -21.73 -24.16 2.04
C LEU A 128 -22.75 -24.66 3.06
N THR A 129 -23.06 -23.86 4.08
CA THR A 129 -24.03 -24.19 5.12
C THR A 129 -25.39 -23.57 4.79
N SER A 130 -26.42 -24.40 4.59
CA SER A 130 -27.78 -23.95 4.21
C SER A 130 -28.41 -22.97 5.22
N GLU A 131 -28.17 -23.20 6.51
CA GLU A 131 -28.71 -22.36 7.61
C GLU A 131 -28.08 -20.96 7.67
N LEU A 132 -26.83 -20.81 7.19
CA LEU A 132 -26.05 -19.57 7.32
C LEU A 132 -25.91 -18.81 5.99
N PHE A 133 -26.74 -19.14 5.00
CA PHE A 133 -26.66 -18.57 3.65
C PHE A 133 -26.70 -17.03 3.63
N TYR A 134 -27.59 -16.42 4.42
CA TYR A 134 -27.70 -14.96 4.52
C TYR A 134 -26.45 -14.33 5.18
N ALA A 135 -25.93 -14.96 6.24
CA ALA A 135 -24.71 -14.52 6.91
C ALA A 135 -23.49 -14.63 5.98
N GLY A 136 -23.40 -15.71 5.18
CA GLY A 136 -22.36 -15.87 4.15
C GLY A 136 -22.42 -14.77 3.09
N LYS A 137 -23.62 -14.40 2.62
CA LYS A 137 -23.78 -13.27 1.69
C LYS A 137 -23.28 -11.95 2.27
N ILE A 138 -23.61 -11.65 3.53
CA ILE A 138 -23.12 -10.43 4.21
C ILE A 138 -21.59 -10.42 4.29
N LEU A 139 -20.97 -11.53 4.69
CA LEU A 139 -19.50 -11.63 4.77
C LEU A 139 -18.84 -11.43 3.41
N LEU A 140 -19.39 -12.01 2.34
CA LEU A 140 -18.88 -11.79 0.98
C LEU A 140 -19.07 -10.34 0.51
N CYS A 141 -20.12 -9.64 0.94
CA CYS A 141 -20.27 -8.21 0.67
C CYS A 141 -19.21 -7.37 1.40
N ILE A 142 -18.89 -7.69 2.65
CA ILE A 142 -17.82 -7.01 3.40
C ILE A 142 -16.46 -7.29 2.73
N ASP A 143 -16.21 -8.53 2.35
CA ASP A 143 -15.00 -8.93 1.63
C ASP A 143 -14.85 -8.20 0.29
N PHE A 144 -15.94 -8.01 -0.46
CA PHE A 144 -15.94 -7.18 -1.67
C PHE A 144 -15.51 -5.72 -1.41
N VAL A 145 -15.93 -5.12 -0.29
CA VAL A 145 -15.46 -3.77 0.09
C VAL A 145 -13.96 -3.78 0.35
N VAL A 146 -13.44 -4.79 1.04
CA VAL A 146 -12.00 -4.95 1.30
C VAL A 146 -11.22 -5.08 -0.02
N PHE A 147 -11.70 -5.90 -0.97
CA PHE A 147 -11.12 -5.97 -2.30
C PHE A 147 -11.20 -4.63 -3.06
N CYS A 148 -12.30 -3.89 -2.96
CA CYS A 148 -12.36 -2.53 -3.52
C CYS A 148 -11.32 -1.58 -2.92
N LEU A 149 -11.05 -1.67 -1.61
CA LEU A 149 -10.00 -0.86 -0.97
C LEU A 149 -8.60 -1.19 -1.51
N ARG A 150 -8.37 -2.42 -1.95
CA ARG A 150 -7.10 -2.84 -2.58
C ARG A 150 -6.86 -2.14 -3.93
N LEU A 151 -7.89 -1.66 -4.64
CA LEU A 151 -7.68 -0.79 -5.81
C LEU A 151 -6.90 0.47 -5.46
N MET A 152 -7.14 1.05 -4.28
CA MET A 152 -6.40 2.23 -3.84
C MET A 152 -4.90 1.91 -3.71
N ALA A 153 -4.55 0.73 -3.17
CA ALA A 153 -3.18 0.25 -3.10
C ALA A 153 -2.54 0.19 -4.50
N ILE A 154 -3.23 -0.37 -5.49
CA ILE A 154 -2.73 -0.45 -6.88
C ILE A 154 -2.57 0.96 -7.48
N PHE A 155 -3.49 1.88 -7.21
CA PHE A 155 -3.38 3.25 -7.70
C PHE A 155 -2.29 4.07 -7.02
N THR A 156 -1.74 3.63 -5.88
CA THR A 156 -0.59 4.30 -5.24
C THR A 156 0.65 4.40 -6.13
N ILE A 157 0.73 3.54 -7.14
CA ILE A 157 1.85 3.45 -8.08
C ILE A 157 1.82 4.59 -9.09
N SER A 158 0.64 5.13 -9.38
CA SER A 158 0.50 6.19 -10.36
C SER A 158 1.20 7.47 -9.89
N ARG A 159 1.89 8.15 -10.80
CA ARG A 159 2.60 9.40 -10.48
C ARG A 159 1.67 10.51 -10.00
N THR A 160 0.43 10.49 -10.46
CA THR A 160 -0.57 11.55 -10.22
C THR A 160 -1.48 11.28 -9.03
N LEU A 161 -1.86 10.02 -8.77
CA LEU A 161 -2.75 9.66 -7.66
C LEU A 161 -1.98 9.13 -6.45
N GLY A 162 -0.81 8.53 -6.66
CA GLY A 162 0.01 7.95 -5.60
C GLY A 162 0.27 8.88 -4.43
N PRO A 163 0.86 10.05 -4.68
CA PRO A 163 1.09 11.05 -3.65
C PRO A 163 -0.18 11.47 -2.91
N LYS A 164 -1.28 11.65 -3.63
CA LYS A 164 -2.58 12.03 -3.05
C LYS A 164 -3.09 10.94 -2.10
N ILE A 165 -2.99 9.66 -2.47
CA ILE A 165 -3.41 8.54 -1.62
C ILE A 165 -2.53 8.44 -0.37
N ILE A 166 -1.21 8.67 -0.49
CA ILE A 166 -0.29 8.67 0.66
C ILE A 166 -0.63 9.80 1.64
N ILE A 167 -0.95 10.98 1.11
CA ILE A 167 -1.42 12.13 1.89
C ILE A 167 -2.70 11.75 2.63
N VAL A 168 -3.72 11.25 1.92
CA VAL A 168 -4.99 10.82 2.54
C VAL A 168 -4.75 9.78 3.63
N LYS A 169 -3.89 8.77 3.39
CA LYS A 169 -3.54 7.75 4.39
C LYS A 169 -2.95 8.35 5.67
N LYS A 170 -2.12 9.39 5.56
CA LYS A 170 -1.55 10.10 6.71
C LYS A 170 -2.58 11.02 7.39
N MET A 171 -3.48 11.64 6.63
CA MET A 171 -4.55 12.49 7.15
C MET A 171 -5.63 11.69 7.89
N VAL A 172 -5.98 10.49 7.42
CA VAL A 172 -6.94 9.59 8.10
C VAL A 172 -6.47 9.21 9.50
N ARG A 173 -5.15 9.11 9.74
CA ARG A 173 -4.63 8.88 11.10
C ARG A 173 -4.99 10.02 12.04
N GLY A 174 -4.92 11.27 11.57
CA GLY A 174 -5.38 12.42 12.34
C GLY A 174 -6.89 12.47 12.49
N LEU A 175 -7.65 12.04 11.49
CA LEU A 175 -9.11 11.92 11.58
C LEU A 175 -9.53 10.93 12.68
N TYR A 176 -8.85 9.77 12.79
CA TYR A 176 -9.14 8.79 13.84
C TYR A 176 -9.00 9.37 15.25
N THR A 177 -8.00 10.24 15.48
CA THR A 177 -7.84 10.97 16.74
C THR A 177 -8.98 11.97 16.98
N ASN A 178 -9.53 12.56 15.90
CA ASN A 178 -10.59 13.57 15.96
C ASN A 178 -12.04 13.01 16.05
N VAL A 179 -12.29 11.76 15.63
CA VAL A 179 -13.64 11.16 15.67
C VAL A 179 -14.25 11.10 17.08
N PRO A 180 -13.52 10.72 18.15
CA PRO A 180 -14.05 10.74 19.52
C PRO A 180 -14.54 12.12 19.94
N TYR A 181 -13.84 13.19 19.54
CA TYR A 181 -14.23 14.57 19.82
C TYR A 181 -15.59 14.92 19.19
N LEU A 182 -15.78 14.54 17.92
CA LEU A 182 -17.04 14.79 17.20
C LEU A 182 -18.22 13.96 17.77
N ILE A 183 -17.96 12.76 18.29
CA ILE A 183 -18.99 11.95 18.96
C ILE A 183 -19.43 12.58 20.28
N ILE A 184 -18.51 13.19 21.02
CA ILE A 184 -18.81 13.80 22.33
C ILE A 184 -19.57 15.12 22.18
N PHE A 185 -19.17 15.97 21.23
CA PHE A 185 -19.72 17.34 21.10
C PHE A 185 -20.67 17.52 19.91
N GLY A 186 -20.80 16.53 19.03
CA GLY A 186 -21.66 16.61 17.85
C GLY A 186 -21.28 17.77 16.94
N ASN A 187 -22.29 18.43 16.37
CA ASN A 187 -22.12 19.73 15.73
C ASN A 187 -22.25 20.81 16.79
N PHE A 188 -21.30 21.76 16.85
CA PHE A 188 -21.52 22.99 17.60
C PHE A 188 -22.82 23.65 17.10
N PRO A 189 -23.76 24.02 17.99
CA PRO A 189 -24.94 24.77 17.58
C PRO A 189 -24.48 26.03 16.85
N THR A 190 -25.17 26.38 15.77
CA THR A 190 -24.83 27.51 14.91
C THR A 190 -24.87 28.86 15.63
N ASP A 191 -25.43 28.89 16.85
CA ASP A 191 -25.48 30.05 17.75
C ASP A 191 -24.97 29.66 19.14
N ILE A 192 -23.85 30.28 19.55
CA ILE A 192 -23.19 30.06 20.85
C ILE A 192 -23.97 30.73 22.00
N ASP A 193 -24.76 31.77 21.70
CA ASP A 193 -25.50 32.55 22.70
C ASP A 193 -26.93 32.04 22.95
N LYS A 194 -27.43 31.13 22.11
CA LYS A 194 -28.75 30.49 22.28
C LYS A 194 -28.59 29.00 22.09
N ILE A 195 -28.38 28.28 23.19
CA ILE A 195 -28.63 26.84 23.21
C ILE A 195 -30.16 26.69 23.04
N GLN A 196 -30.64 26.56 21.80
CA GLN A 196 -32.04 26.25 21.50
C GLN A 196 -32.32 24.80 21.89
N PHE A 197 -32.28 24.53 23.19
CA PHE A 197 -32.60 23.25 23.79
C PHE A 197 -34.10 23.24 24.12
N ASP A 198 -34.88 22.45 23.37
CA ASP A 198 -36.30 22.26 23.64
C ASP A 198 -36.47 21.17 24.71
N ILE A 199 -36.89 21.56 25.90
CA ILE A 199 -37.14 20.64 27.02
C ILE A 199 -38.19 19.57 26.68
N ASN A 200 -39.05 19.80 25.68
CA ASN A 200 -40.07 18.85 25.24
C ASN A 200 -39.52 17.67 24.44
N SER A 201 -38.29 17.76 23.94
CA SER A 201 -37.64 16.68 23.18
C SER A 201 -36.98 15.62 24.07
N CYS A 202 -36.99 15.80 25.39
CA CYS A 202 -36.40 14.86 26.35
C CYS A 202 -37.39 14.48 27.46
N SER A 203 -37.16 13.33 28.10
CA SER A 203 -37.94 12.87 29.26
C SER A 203 -37.11 13.00 30.54
N THR A 204 -37.60 13.72 31.53
CA THR A 204 -36.91 13.89 32.82
C THR A 204 -36.80 12.58 33.60
N ASN A 205 -37.84 11.76 33.54
CA ASN A 205 -37.93 10.47 34.24
C ASN A 205 -37.57 9.26 33.36
N GLY A 206 -37.21 9.46 32.08
CA GLY A 206 -36.85 8.37 31.16
C GLY A 206 -38.00 7.37 30.91
N THR A 207 -39.24 7.82 31.04
CA THR A 207 -40.44 6.97 31.00
C THR A 207 -40.95 6.75 29.58
N ASP A 208 -40.53 7.58 28.64
CA ASP A 208 -40.89 7.51 27.22
C ASP A 208 -39.76 6.82 26.43
N PRO A 209 -39.99 5.64 25.82
CA PRO A 209 -38.98 4.92 25.05
C PRO A 209 -38.59 5.61 23.73
N LEU A 210 -39.34 6.61 23.27
CA LEU A 210 -39.00 7.38 22.07
C LEU A 210 -38.12 8.61 22.36
N LYS A 211 -37.96 9.01 23.64
CA LYS A 211 -37.23 10.23 24.01
C LYS A 211 -36.02 9.93 24.90
N PRO A 212 -34.86 10.55 24.63
CA PRO A 212 -33.70 10.43 25.51
C PRO A 212 -33.96 11.10 26.87
N LYS A 213 -33.21 10.69 27.89
CA LYS A 213 -33.26 11.31 29.22
C LYS A 213 -32.69 12.74 29.17
N CYS A 214 -33.35 13.69 29.82
CA CYS A 214 -32.87 15.08 29.87
C CYS A 214 -31.51 15.19 30.61
N PRO A 215 -30.61 16.09 30.16
CA PRO A 215 -29.37 16.41 30.87
C PRO A 215 -29.66 17.09 32.21
N VAL A 216 -28.72 17.01 33.14
CA VAL A 216 -28.80 17.72 34.43
C VAL A 216 -28.68 19.22 34.15
N LEU A 217 -29.65 20.01 34.62
CA LEU A 217 -29.71 21.46 34.40
C LEU A 217 -29.19 22.21 35.63
N ASN A 218 -28.51 23.33 35.40
CA ASN A 218 -28.15 24.32 36.44
C ASN A 218 -29.38 25.14 36.87
N GLU A 219 -29.24 25.99 37.90
CA GLU A 219 -30.30 26.89 38.39
C GLU A 219 -30.90 27.78 37.28
N ASP A 220 -30.10 28.11 36.26
CA ASP A 220 -30.49 28.90 35.09
C ASP A 220 -31.15 28.11 33.95
N GLN A 221 -31.56 26.85 34.20
CA GLN A 221 -32.17 25.96 33.19
C GLN A 221 -31.30 25.69 31.94
N THR A 222 -29.97 25.79 32.07
CA THR A 222 -29.01 25.39 31.05
C THR A 222 -28.39 24.04 31.39
N PRO A 223 -28.05 23.18 30.41
CA PRO A 223 -27.42 21.90 30.70
C PRO A 223 -26.04 22.11 31.34
N ALA A 224 -25.81 21.45 32.47
CA ALA A 224 -24.59 21.56 33.25
C ALA A 224 -23.43 20.83 32.55
N PHE A 225 -22.74 21.54 31.65
CA PHE A 225 -21.50 21.07 31.04
C PHE A 225 -20.31 21.87 31.58
N PRO A 226 -19.23 21.22 32.04
CA PRO A 226 -18.04 21.93 32.48
C PRO A 226 -17.37 22.68 31.32
N GLU A 227 -17.42 24.01 31.35
CA GLU A 227 -16.85 24.88 30.30
C GLU A 227 -15.35 24.61 30.09
N TRP A 228 -14.59 24.34 31.15
CA TRP A 228 -13.17 24.02 31.08
C TRP A 228 -12.88 22.77 30.23
N LEU A 229 -13.79 21.81 30.20
CA LEU A 229 -13.64 20.59 29.38
C LEU A 229 -13.76 20.94 27.89
N THR A 230 -14.68 21.84 27.54
CA THR A 230 -14.87 22.29 26.15
C THR A 230 -13.63 23.04 25.64
N ILE A 231 -13.01 23.87 26.48
CA ILE A 231 -11.79 24.62 26.14
C ILE A 231 -10.62 23.66 25.92
N ILE A 232 -10.39 22.70 26.84
CA ILE A 232 -9.31 21.72 26.69
C ILE A 232 -9.49 20.90 25.40
N MET A 233 -10.71 20.45 25.13
CA MET A 233 -11.00 19.63 23.95
C MET A 233 -10.92 20.42 22.65
N LEU A 234 -11.33 21.70 22.64
CA LEU A 234 -11.16 22.60 21.50
C LEU A 234 -9.67 22.86 21.22
N CYS A 235 -8.86 23.07 22.27
CA CYS A 235 -7.41 23.18 22.13
C CYS A 235 -6.80 21.90 21.54
N VAL A 236 -7.22 20.72 21.99
CA VAL A 236 -6.79 19.43 21.42
C VAL A 236 -7.19 19.33 19.94
N TYR A 237 -8.42 19.68 19.58
CA TYR A 237 -8.89 19.68 18.19
C TYR A 237 -8.05 20.60 17.29
N PHE A 238 -7.77 21.84 17.72
CA PHE A 238 -6.93 22.76 16.95
C PHE A 238 -5.50 22.26 16.82
N LEU A 239 -4.92 21.72 17.89
CA LEU A 239 -3.59 21.11 17.84
C LEU A 239 -3.53 19.92 16.86
N ASP A 240 -4.53 19.05 16.89
CA ASP A 240 -4.62 17.91 15.96
C ASP A 240 -4.81 18.40 14.51
N ALA A 241 -5.63 19.42 14.29
CA ALA A 241 -5.83 20.04 12.98
C ALA A 241 -4.53 20.65 12.43
N ASP A 242 -3.79 21.38 13.26
CA ASP A 242 -2.50 21.98 12.91
C ASP A 242 -1.44 20.91 12.60
N VAL A 243 -1.38 19.83 13.39
CA VAL A 243 -0.48 18.70 13.14
C VAL A 243 -0.80 18.01 11.81
N VAL A 244 -2.09 17.83 11.49
CA VAL A 244 -2.53 17.26 10.21
C VAL A 244 -2.16 18.19 9.05
N PHE A 245 -2.37 19.50 9.20
CA PHE A 245 -2.04 20.49 8.17
C PHE A 245 -0.52 20.58 7.93
N PHE A 246 0.28 20.62 8.99
CA PHE A 246 1.74 20.60 8.88
C PHE A 246 2.22 19.31 8.21
N THR A 247 1.66 18.16 8.60
CA THR A 247 1.99 16.86 7.99
C THR A 247 1.62 16.84 6.50
N PHE A 248 0.50 17.47 6.12
CA PHE A 248 0.09 17.60 4.73
C PHE A 248 1.13 18.37 3.92
N GLN A 249 1.58 19.55 4.39
CA GLN A 249 2.60 20.35 3.71
C GLN A 249 3.91 19.57 3.51
N VAL A 250 4.45 18.97 4.59
CA VAL A 250 5.71 18.21 4.54
C VAL A 250 5.64 17.04 3.54
N VAL A 251 4.50 16.35 3.48
CA VAL A 251 4.31 15.22 2.55
C VAL A 251 4.16 15.71 1.12
N GLN A 252 3.46 16.82 0.91
CA GLN A 252 3.32 17.42 -0.41
C GLN A 252 4.68 17.87 -0.97
N ASP A 253 5.54 18.46 -0.15
CA ASP A 253 6.87 18.93 -0.57
C ASP A 253 7.84 17.77 -0.87
N ASN A 254 7.72 16.65 -0.15
CA ASN A 254 8.61 15.48 -0.31
C ASN A 254 8.00 14.36 -1.17
N THR A 255 6.88 14.64 -1.84
CA THR A 255 6.07 13.67 -2.57
C THR A 255 6.86 12.85 -3.60
N ASP A 256 7.71 13.51 -4.39
CA ASP A 256 8.43 12.86 -5.50
C ASP A 256 9.41 11.80 -5.01
N ILE A 257 10.07 12.05 -3.87
CA ILE A 257 11.03 11.12 -3.27
C ILE A 257 10.30 9.87 -2.79
N ILE A 258 9.20 10.07 -2.03
CA ILE A 258 8.40 8.98 -1.47
C ILE A 258 7.82 8.11 -2.61
N TRP A 259 7.28 8.72 -3.65
CA TRP A 259 6.74 8.00 -4.80
C TRP A 259 7.82 7.20 -5.53
N LYS A 260 9.03 7.74 -5.73
CA LYS A 260 10.14 7.02 -6.36
C LYS A 260 10.55 5.78 -5.57
N PHE A 261 10.63 5.87 -4.23
CA PHE A 261 10.94 4.71 -3.37
C PHE A 261 9.87 3.62 -3.46
N GLN A 262 8.58 3.99 -3.35
CA GLN A 262 7.48 3.02 -3.43
C GLN A 262 7.41 2.34 -4.80
N ARG A 263 7.65 3.10 -5.88
CA ARG A 263 7.67 2.56 -7.24
C ARG A 263 8.76 1.50 -7.42
N TYR A 264 9.94 1.71 -6.84
CA TYR A 264 11.05 0.75 -6.95
C TYR A 264 10.71 -0.61 -6.34
N GLU A 265 10.17 -0.63 -5.11
CA GLU A 265 9.75 -1.87 -4.43
C GLU A 265 8.75 -2.67 -5.27
N LEU A 266 7.79 -1.97 -5.87
CA LEU A 266 6.80 -2.61 -6.71
C LEU A 266 7.37 -3.15 -8.03
N ILE A 267 8.28 -2.41 -8.68
CA ILE A 267 8.95 -2.92 -9.89
C ILE A 267 9.70 -4.21 -9.57
N LYS A 268 10.39 -4.26 -8.42
CA LYS A 268 11.08 -5.46 -7.93
C LYS A 268 10.11 -6.62 -7.74
N GLU A 269 8.93 -6.36 -7.20
CA GLU A 269 7.88 -7.34 -7.04
C GLU A 269 7.37 -7.90 -8.38
N TYR A 270 6.91 -7.06 -9.32
CA TYR A 270 6.38 -7.51 -10.63
C TYR A 270 7.44 -8.13 -11.54
N HIS A 271 8.71 -7.81 -11.32
CA HIS A 271 9.81 -8.48 -12.02
C HIS A 271 9.92 -9.96 -11.61
N SER A 272 9.73 -10.25 -10.31
CA SER A 272 9.77 -11.61 -9.77
C SER A 272 8.48 -12.42 -10.00
N ARG A 273 7.33 -11.75 -10.16
CA ARG A 273 6.04 -12.42 -10.41
C ARG A 273 6.02 -13.15 -11.78
N PRO A 274 5.35 -14.32 -11.88
CA PRO A 274 5.11 -14.96 -13.17
C PRO A 274 4.28 -14.05 -14.09
N ALA A 275 4.37 -14.27 -15.39
CA ALA A 275 3.75 -13.38 -16.39
C ALA A 275 2.22 -13.55 -16.51
N ALA A 276 1.67 -14.65 -15.98
CA ALA A 276 0.24 -14.91 -16.03
C ALA A 276 -0.50 -14.03 -15.01
N PRO A 277 -1.62 -13.39 -15.41
CA PRO A 277 -2.44 -12.63 -14.48
C PRO A 277 -3.24 -13.58 -13.55
N PRO A 278 -3.76 -13.07 -12.42
CA PRO A 278 -4.32 -13.90 -11.35
C PRO A 278 -5.32 -14.98 -11.78
N PRO A 279 -6.31 -14.77 -12.67
CA PRO A 279 -7.24 -15.84 -13.04
C PRO A 279 -6.58 -17.03 -13.75
N PHE A 280 -5.43 -16.85 -14.41
CA PHE A 280 -4.70 -17.91 -15.12
C PHE A 280 -3.44 -18.36 -14.39
N ILE A 281 -3.15 -17.79 -13.22
CA ILE A 281 -1.93 -18.11 -12.48
C ILE A 281 -1.99 -19.52 -11.87
N ILE A 282 -3.18 -20.09 -11.67
CA ILE A 282 -3.36 -21.48 -11.22
C ILE A 282 -2.63 -22.43 -12.19
N LEU A 283 -2.77 -22.22 -13.50
CA LEU A 283 -2.08 -23.03 -14.52
C LEU A 283 -0.56 -22.82 -14.48
N SER A 284 -0.10 -21.58 -14.23
CA SER A 284 1.32 -21.28 -14.05
C SER A 284 1.90 -21.94 -12.80
N HIS A 285 1.17 -21.95 -11.69
CA HIS A 285 1.59 -22.60 -10.45
C HIS A 285 1.53 -24.12 -10.57
N LEU A 286 0.49 -24.68 -11.19
CA LEU A 286 0.39 -26.10 -11.49
C LEU A 286 1.58 -26.54 -12.35
N TYR A 287 1.92 -25.77 -13.39
CA TYR A 287 3.09 -26.02 -14.25
C TYR A 287 4.42 -25.90 -13.48
N LEU A 288 4.61 -24.88 -12.63
CA LEU A 288 5.83 -24.72 -11.83
C LEU A 288 6.02 -25.86 -10.80
N VAL A 289 4.93 -26.31 -10.18
CA VAL A 289 4.90 -27.44 -9.23
C VAL A 289 5.15 -28.76 -9.96
N LEU A 290 4.49 -29.00 -11.11
CA LEU A 290 4.72 -30.20 -11.94
C LEU A 290 6.16 -30.27 -12.46
N CYS A 291 6.69 -29.15 -12.94
CA CYS A 291 8.04 -29.08 -13.51
C CYS A 291 9.16 -28.97 -12.47
N ARG A 292 8.85 -29.00 -11.15
CA ARG A 292 9.82 -28.90 -10.03
C ARG A 292 10.90 -27.82 -10.23
N ARG A 293 10.55 -26.70 -10.88
CA ARG A 293 11.52 -25.61 -11.05
C ARG A 293 11.56 -24.81 -9.75
N PRO A 294 12.73 -24.59 -9.14
CA PRO A 294 12.82 -23.71 -7.98
C PRO A 294 12.31 -22.33 -8.39
N ILE A 295 11.61 -21.66 -7.46
CA ILE A 295 11.21 -20.26 -7.61
C ILE A 295 12.52 -19.47 -7.73
N VAL A 296 12.90 -19.09 -8.96
CA VAL A 296 14.11 -18.31 -9.19
C VAL A 296 13.80 -16.88 -8.78
N CYS A 297 14.20 -16.50 -7.57
CA CYS A 297 14.31 -15.09 -7.20
C CYS A 297 15.33 -14.44 -8.13
N LYS A 298 14.83 -13.74 -9.15
CA LYS A 298 15.65 -12.84 -9.96
C LYS A 298 15.98 -11.62 -9.11
N GLU A 299 17.01 -11.75 -8.28
CA GLU A 299 17.61 -10.59 -7.65
C GLU A 299 18.25 -9.73 -8.75
N PHE A 300 18.13 -8.41 -8.65
CA PHE A 300 18.85 -7.48 -9.52
C PHE A 300 20.34 -7.47 -9.13
N LYS A 301 20.98 -8.63 -9.21
CA LYS A 301 22.39 -8.82 -8.88
C LYS A 301 23.09 -9.38 -10.12
N ASN A 302 23.91 -8.54 -10.71
CA ASN A 302 24.85 -8.94 -11.74
C ASN A 302 26.21 -9.09 -11.07
N GLU A 303 26.90 -10.19 -11.32
CA GLU A 303 28.31 -10.32 -10.97
C GLU A 303 29.13 -9.87 -12.18
N LEU A 304 30.00 -8.88 -11.97
CA LEU A 304 30.95 -8.40 -12.97
C LEU A 304 32.21 -9.28 -12.96
N ASP A 305 32.90 -9.31 -14.10
CA ASP A 305 34.25 -9.85 -14.15
C ASP A 305 35.22 -8.91 -13.43
N GLN A 306 36.31 -9.46 -12.88
CA GLN A 306 37.25 -8.68 -12.06
C GLN A 306 37.87 -7.51 -12.82
N THR A 307 38.19 -7.71 -14.11
CA THR A 307 38.75 -6.63 -14.95
C THR A 307 37.73 -5.52 -15.24
N GLU A 308 36.48 -5.89 -15.53
CA GLU A 308 35.40 -4.90 -15.74
C GLU A 308 35.09 -4.13 -14.45
N GLU A 309 35.15 -4.79 -13.30
CA GLU A 309 34.96 -4.15 -11.99
C GLU A 309 36.06 -3.12 -11.70
N GLU A 310 37.33 -3.45 -11.94
CA GLU A 310 38.45 -2.53 -11.76
C GLU A 310 38.38 -1.31 -12.70
N GLU A 311 38.04 -1.52 -13.98
CA GLU A 311 37.82 -0.42 -14.94
C GLU A 311 36.67 0.50 -14.52
N LEU A 312 35.57 -0.08 -14.02
CA LEU A 312 34.40 0.68 -13.58
C LEU A 312 34.71 1.50 -12.31
N LEU A 313 35.42 0.93 -11.35
CA LEU A 313 35.82 1.62 -10.12
C LEU A 313 36.84 2.73 -10.38
N THR A 314 37.78 2.53 -11.30
CA THR A 314 38.74 3.58 -11.70
C THR A 314 38.03 4.73 -12.42
N TRP A 315 37.06 4.44 -13.28
CA TRP A 315 36.22 5.45 -13.90
C TRP A 315 35.38 6.23 -12.86
N GLU A 316 34.75 5.54 -11.90
CA GLU A 316 33.97 6.17 -10.82
C GLU A 316 34.85 7.11 -9.99
N ALA A 317 36.06 6.68 -9.63
CA ALA A 317 37.02 7.49 -8.89
C ALA A 317 37.41 8.77 -9.65
N LEU A 318 37.72 8.66 -10.94
CA LEU A 318 38.03 9.83 -11.78
C LEU A 318 36.86 10.81 -11.89
N MET A 319 35.62 10.30 -11.99
CA MET A 319 34.42 11.15 -12.04
C MET A 319 34.15 11.83 -10.70
N LYS A 320 34.36 11.11 -9.60
CA LYS A 320 34.28 11.67 -8.25
C LYS A 320 35.28 12.81 -8.05
N ASP A 321 36.53 12.62 -8.45
CA ASP A 321 37.57 13.65 -8.29
C ASP A 321 37.26 14.89 -9.14
N ARG A 322 36.79 14.69 -10.38
CA ARG A 322 36.33 15.79 -11.25
C ARG A 322 35.17 16.58 -10.61
N TYR A 323 34.20 15.88 -10.03
CA TYR A 323 33.06 16.49 -9.35
C TYR A 323 33.48 17.28 -8.09
N LEU A 324 34.42 16.74 -7.30
CA LEU A 324 34.93 17.45 -6.12
C LEU A 324 35.67 18.74 -6.52
N LEU A 325 36.50 18.68 -7.57
CA LEU A 325 37.18 19.87 -8.10
C LEU A 325 36.19 20.91 -8.61
N SER A 326 35.14 20.52 -9.35
CA SER A 326 34.14 21.47 -9.83
C SER A 326 33.38 22.12 -8.68
N THR A 327 33.03 21.34 -7.64
CA THR A 327 32.34 21.87 -6.45
C THR A 327 33.21 22.85 -5.67
N GLN A 328 34.50 22.55 -5.50
CA GLN A 328 35.47 23.46 -4.87
C GLN A 328 35.65 24.74 -5.69
N GLN A 329 35.70 24.63 -7.01
CA GLN A 329 35.78 25.78 -7.89
C GLN A 329 34.54 26.68 -7.76
N GLU A 330 33.33 26.10 -7.74
CA GLU A 330 32.10 26.86 -7.52
C GLU A 330 32.06 27.55 -6.15
N GLN A 331 32.49 26.86 -5.10
CA GLN A 331 32.56 27.45 -3.74
C GLN A 331 33.58 28.58 -3.64
N SER A 332 34.77 28.44 -4.23
CA SER A 332 35.78 29.51 -4.25
C SER A 332 35.35 30.71 -5.10
N GLN A 333 34.54 30.49 -6.12
CA GLN A 333 33.95 31.55 -6.93
C GLN A 333 32.71 32.19 -6.30
N SER A 334 32.07 31.52 -5.33
CA SER A 334 30.93 32.05 -4.59
C SER A 334 31.30 33.33 -3.84
N MET A 335 30.35 34.26 -3.75
CA MET A 335 30.51 35.50 -3.00
C MET A 335 30.90 35.24 -1.54
N GLU A 336 30.28 34.24 -0.91
CA GLU A 336 30.58 33.84 0.48
C GLU A 336 32.02 33.33 0.63
N GLY A 337 32.47 32.48 -0.31
CA GLY A 337 33.84 31.96 -0.33
C GLY A 337 34.86 33.07 -0.50
N ARG A 338 34.60 34.01 -1.43
CA ARG A 338 35.46 35.18 -1.64
C ARG A 338 35.49 36.12 -0.45
N ILE A 339 34.36 36.35 0.22
CA ILE A 339 34.31 37.19 1.43
C ILE A 339 35.19 36.59 2.55
N LEU A 340 35.09 35.28 2.78
CA LEU A 340 35.95 34.57 3.75
C LEU A 340 37.44 34.69 3.40
N ASP A 341 37.80 34.44 2.15
CA ASP A 341 39.18 34.56 1.67
C ASP A 341 39.74 35.97 1.81
N THR A 342 38.89 37.00 1.65
CA THR A 342 39.30 38.39 1.82
C THR A 342 39.38 38.81 3.29
N ALA A 343 38.58 38.20 4.17
CA ALA A 343 38.60 38.47 5.60
C ALA A 343 39.81 37.81 6.31
N GLN A 344 40.32 36.72 5.76
CA GLN A 344 41.46 35.97 6.28
C GLN A 344 42.81 36.50 5.81
N LYS A 345 42.80 37.47 4.89
CA LYS A 345 43.96 38.10 4.25
C LYS A 345 44.12 39.52 4.76
#